data_AF-A0A8H2VEP1-F1
#
_entry.id   AF-A0A8H2VEP1-F1
#
_cell.length_a   1.000
_cell.length_b   1.000
_cell.length_c   1.000
_cell.angle_alpha   90.00
_cell.angle_beta   90.00
_cell.angle_gamma   90.00
#
_symmetry.space_group_name_H-M   'P 1'
#
loop_
_entity.id
_entity.type
_entity.pdbx_description
1 polymer ?
#
loop_
_entity_poly.entity_id
_entity_poly.type
_entity_poly.pdbx_seq_one_letter_code
_entity_poly.pdbx_strand_id
1 'polypeptide(L)'
;MNTRNSQIKGSTFNQISQLVEEQCQQIEEWNNSKFDEDKIPLGIQELINQTVHKAFNDKVNRVTKDILITRIYELEIAWKIQRLKDVARFIGDIPKYSVGTEINKKLDTQESLVSQGGVSLTNLIDDIYKLPVIVRRATIETTNDAEDNEHHLLEEYNNVRTSLIKQCILIEVNEEKLKNTKDISNKVKSLESAIKETYGRDCDLKEYLPKFFQTLHESLDEMRDSLEQLVKSTNTSPEKRQHIEKILAEFNNQ
;
A
#
# COMPACT_ATOMS: atom_id res chain seq x y z
N MET A 1 -20.54 26.02 20.11
CA MET A 1 -21.10 24.70 19.77
C MET A 1 -20.23 24.08 18.68
N ASN A 2 -19.60 22.95 19.00
CA ASN A 2 -19.08 21.93 18.07
C ASN A 2 -20.14 21.61 16.99
N THR A 3 -19.86 21.21 15.74
CA THR A 3 -18.88 20.19 15.30
C THR A 3 -18.79 20.15 13.76
N ARG A 4 -17.55 19.97 13.26
CA ARG A 4 -17.10 19.04 12.18
C ARG A 4 -17.40 19.22 10.67
N ASN A 5 -16.27 19.04 9.96
CA ASN A 5 -16.04 18.27 8.71
C ASN A 5 -16.57 18.90 7.41
N SER A 6 -15.71 19.21 6.44
CA SER A 6 -14.91 18.22 5.73
C SER A 6 -13.75 18.90 5.02
N GLN A 7 -12.51 18.47 5.29
CA GLN A 7 -11.41 18.63 4.33
C GLN A 7 -11.84 17.92 3.03
N ILE A 8 -12.35 18.69 2.07
CA ILE A 8 -12.51 18.21 0.71
C ILE A 8 -11.09 18.06 0.16
N LYS A 9 -10.56 16.84 0.22
CA LYS A 9 -9.45 16.38 -0.64
C LYS A 9 -9.95 16.35 -2.09
N GLY A 10 -10.22 17.53 -2.65
CA GLY A 10 -10.47 17.73 -4.07
C GLY A 10 -9.15 17.88 -4.80
N SER A 11 -9.12 17.54 -6.09
CA SER A 11 -8.00 17.90 -6.96
C SER A 11 -7.77 19.42 -6.92
N THR A 12 -6.54 19.90 -7.17
CA THR A 12 -6.23 21.34 -7.25
C THR A 12 -7.17 22.07 -8.22
N PHE A 13 -7.60 21.39 -9.28
CA PHE A 13 -8.61 21.89 -10.21
C PHE A 13 -9.94 22.19 -9.52
N ASN A 14 -10.47 21.27 -8.70
CA ASN A 14 -11.73 21.46 -7.99
C ASN A 14 -11.67 22.63 -7.00
N GLN A 15 -10.52 22.85 -6.36
CA GLN A 15 -10.30 23.99 -5.46
C GLN A 15 -10.28 25.32 -6.22
N ILE A 16 -9.64 25.35 -7.40
CA ILE A 16 -9.63 26.52 -8.29
C ILE A 16 -11.04 26.79 -8.83
N SER A 17 -11.77 25.76 -9.25
CA SER A 17 -13.16 25.89 -9.69
C SER A 17 -14.05 26.48 -8.62
N GLN A 18 -13.98 25.94 -7.40
CA GLN A 18 -14.77 26.42 -6.27
C GLN A 18 -14.44 27.88 -5.92
N LEU A 19 -13.15 28.25 -5.92
CA LEU A 19 -12.71 29.63 -5.66
C LEU A 19 -13.23 30.60 -6.73
N VAL A 20 -13.13 30.23 -8.01
CA VAL A 20 -13.62 31.07 -9.12
C VAL A 20 -15.15 31.21 -9.06
N GLU A 21 -15.87 30.14 -8.73
CA GLU A 21 -17.31 30.17 -8.55
C GLU A 21 -17.73 31.08 -7.38
N GLU A 22 -17.09 30.94 -6.21
CA GLU A 22 -17.34 31.76 -5.02
C GLU A 22 -17.04 33.25 -5.27
N GLN A 23 -15.92 33.58 -5.95
CA GLN A 23 -15.57 34.95 -6.28
C GLN A 23 -16.50 35.55 -7.34
N CYS A 24 -16.89 34.78 -8.37
CA CYS A 24 -17.87 35.25 -9.34
C CYS A 24 -19.25 35.48 -8.67
N GLN A 25 -19.65 34.62 -7.74
CA GLN A 25 -20.89 34.76 -7.01
C GLN A 25 -20.87 35.99 -6.08
N GLN A 26 -19.76 36.25 -5.39
CA GLN A 26 -19.60 37.46 -4.57
C GLN A 26 -19.68 38.75 -5.41
N ILE A 27 -19.13 38.75 -6.63
CA ILE A 27 -19.21 39.90 -7.54
C ILE A 27 -20.64 40.05 -8.09
N GLU A 28 -21.34 38.94 -8.38
CA GLU A 28 -22.77 38.96 -8.72
C GLU A 28 -23.59 39.55 -7.57
N GLU A 29 -23.37 39.11 -6.34
CA GLU A 29 -24.07 39.60 -5.15
C GLU A 29 -23.76 41.08 -4.84
N TRP A 30 -22.52 41.53 -5.04
CA TRP A 30 -22.13 42.94 -4.90
C TRP A 30 -22.77 43.83 -5.97
N ASN A 31 -22.82 43.38 -7.22
CA ASN A 31 -23.51 44.08 -8.30
C ASN A 31 -25.04 44.00 -8.19
N ASN A 32 -25.57 43.00 -7.49
CA ASN A 32 -26.99 42.84 -7.15
C ASN A 32 -27.38 43.60 -5.87
N SER A 33 -26.42 44.20 -5.16
CA SER A 33 -26.71 45.13 -4.09
C SER A 33 -27.51 46.27 -4.70
N LYS A 34 -28.81 46.32 -4.40
CA LYS A 34 -29.70 47.37 -4.90
C LYS A 34 -29.01 48.71 -4.72
N PHE A 35 -28.94 49.50 -5.79
CA PHE A 35 -28.75 50.94 -5.68
C PHE A 35 -29.96 51.54 -4.95
N ASP A 36 -30.08 51.28 -3.64
CA ASP A 36 -31.06 51.87 -2.72
C ASP A 36 -30.54 53.26 -2.32
N GLU A 37 -30.48 54.15 -3.30
CA GLU A 37 -30.45 55.58 -3.01
C GLU A 37 -31.88 56.10 -3.12
N ASP A 38 -32.47 56.50 -1.98
CA ASP A 38 -33.84 57.06 -1.84
C ASP A 38 -34.14 58.27 -2.74
N LYS A 39 -33.16 58.74 -3.52
CA LYS A 39 -33.21 59.93 -4.38
C LYS A 39 -33.41 59.60 -5.86
N ILE A 40 -33.30 58.34 -6.27
CA ILE A 40 -33.41 57.95 -7.69
C ILE A 40 -34.77 57.30 -7.94
N PRO A 41 -35.53 57.74 -8.97
CA PRO A 41 -36.80 57.09 -9.32
C PRO A 41 -36.64 55.60 -9.64
N LEU A 42 -37.55 54.78 -9.11
CA LEU A 42 -37.57 53.31 -9.27
C LEU A 42 -37.37 52.83 -10.71
N GLY A 43 -37.99 53.49 -11.71
CA GLY A 43 -37.85 53.09 -13.11
C GLY A 43 -36.44 53.29 -13.69
N ILE A 44 -35.67 54.24 -13.14
CA ILE A 44 -34.26 54.46 -13.54
C ILE A 44 -33.36 53.45 -12.82
N GLN A 45 -33.63 53.16 -11.54
CA GLN A 45 -32.93 52.11 -10.79
C GLN A 45 -33.11 50.73 -11.44
N GLU A 46 -34.33 50.38 -11.84
CA GLU A 46 -34.63 49.13 -12.55
C GLU A 46 -33.90 49.05 -13.90
N LEU A 47 -33.87 50.14 -14.67
CA LEU A 47 -33.20 50.18 -15.97
C LEU A 47 -31.67 50.09 -15.85
N ILE A 48 -31.08 50.74 -14.84
CA ILE A 48 -29.65 50.65 -14.53
C ILE A 48 -29.30 49.21 -14.13
N ASN A 49 -30.04 48.62 -13.18
CA ASN A 49 -29.82 47.25 -12.73
C ASN A 49 -29.96 46.27 -13.91
N GLN A 50 -31.01 46.38 -14.73
CA GLN A 50 -31.16 45.53 -15.92
C GLN A 50 -30.02 45.66 -16.92
N THR A 51 -29.49 46.87 -17.13
CA THR A 51 -28.39 47.11 -18.08
C THR A 51 -27.06 46.58 -17.54
N VAL A 52 -26.79 46.79 -16.25
CA VAL A 52 -25.60 46.27 -15.56
C VAL A 52 -25.64 44.74 -15.48
N HIS A 53 -26.79 44.13 -15.16
CA HIS A 53 -26.94 42.67 -15.13
C HIS A 53 -26.76 42.04 -16.50
N LYS A 54 -27.32 42.63 -17.57
CA LYS A 54 -27.11 42.13 -18.93
C LYS A 54 -25.64 42.21 -19.33
N ALA A 55 -24.99 43.35 -19.11
CA ALA A 55 -23.58 43.54 -19.43
C ALA A 55 -22.64 42.62 -18.62
N PHE A 56 -23.00 42.31 -17.36
CA PHE A 56 -22.24 41.40 -16.51
C PHE A 56 -22.44 39.93 -16.92
N ASN A 57 -23.69 39.50 -17.11
CA ASN A 57 -24.01 38.12 -17.51
C ASN A 57 -23.44 37.77 -18.90
N ASP A 58 -23.39 38.73 -19.83
CA ASP A 58 -22.78 38.54 -21.14
C ASP A 58 -21.26 38.32 -21.06
N LYS A 59 -20.58 38.92 -20.07
CA LYS A 59 -19.13 38.77 -19.84
C LYS A 59 -18.78 37.56 -18.97
N VAL A 60 -19.61 37.26 -17.97
CA VAL A 60 -19.39 36.23 -16.94
C VAL A 60 -20.28 35.01 -17.20
N ASN A 61 -20.32 34.57 -18.44
CA ASN A 61 -21.01 33.33 -18.82
C ASN A 61 -20.23 32.10 -18.28
N ARG A 62 -20.93 30.98 -18.11
CA ARG A 62 -20.35 29.69 -17.66
C ARG A 62 -19.13 29.29 -18.48
N VAL A 63 -19.16 29.50 -19.80
CA VAL A 63 -18.04 29.23 -20.70
C VAL A 63 -16.81 30.09 -20.36
N THR A 64 -17.00 31.37 -20.02
CA THR A 64 -15.91 32.26 -19.61
C THR A 64 -15.33 31.83 -18.26
N LYS A 65 -16.18 31.38 -17.32
CA LYS A 65 -15.74 30.82 -16.02
C LYS A 65 -14.89 29.56 -16.25
N ASP A 66 -15.32 28.64 -17.11
CA ASP A 66 -14.58 27.41 -17.44
C ASP A 66 -13.21 27.70 -18.10
N ILE A 67 -13.16 28.68 -19.01
CA ILE A 67 -11.90 29.13 -19.64
C ILE A 67 -10.95 29.73 -18.58
N LEU A 68 -11.47 30.55 -17.67
CA LEU A 68 -10.69 31.16 -16.61
C LEU A 68 -10.11 30.11 -15.65
N ILE A 69 -10.94 29.15 -15.22
CA ILE A 69 -10.52 28.01 -14.38
C ILE A 69 -9.40 27.23 -15.06
N THR A 70 -9.57 26.90 -16.35
CA THR A 70 -8.56 26.16 -17.12
C THR A 70 -7.26 26.94 -17.20
N ARG A 71 -7.33 28.25 -17.46
CA ARG A 71 -6.13 29.09 -17.57
C ARG A 71 -5.38 29.25 -16.25
N ILE A 72 -6.11 29.40 -15.15
CA ILE A 72 -5.51 29.45 -13.80
C ILE A 72 -4.85 28.10 -13.48
N TYR A 73 -5.51 26.99 -13.84
CA TYR A 73 -4.94 25.66 -13.65
C TYR A 73 -3.66 25.43 -14.48
N GLU A 74 -3.62 25.88 -15.73
CA GLU A 74 -2.40 25.85 -16.56
C GLU A 74 -1.26 26.66 -15.95
N LEU A 75 -1.55 27.86 -15.43
CA LEU A 75 -0.56 28.71 -14.76
C LEU A 75 -0.05 28.06 -13.47
N GLU A 76 -0.93 27.44 -12.69
CA GLU A 76 -0.60 26.70 -11.49
C GLU A 76 0.30 25.49 -11.80
N ILE A 77 0.00 24.75 -12.87
CA ILE A 77 0.86 23.65 -13.34
C ILE A 77 2.23 24.19 -13.76
N ALA A 78 2.26 25.26 -14.57
CA ALA A 78 3.51 25.86 -15.03
C ALA A 78 4.38 26.34 -13.85
N TRP A 79 3.76 26.95 -12.84
CA TRP A 79 4.40 27.39 -11.62
C TRP A 79 4.91 26.20 -10.78
N LYS A 80 4.12 25.15 -10.60
CA LYS A 80 4.54 23.91 -9.93
C LYS A 80 5.72 23.25 -10.62
N ILE A 81 5.71 23.17 -11.96
CA ILE A 81 6.82 22.62 -12.75
C ILE A 81 8.08 23.47 -12.55
N GLN A 82 7.95 24.80 -12.59
CA GLN A 82 9.09 25.69 -12.36
C GLN A 82 9.65 25.52 -10.94
N ARG A 83 8.77 25.43 -9.93
CA ARG A 83 9.16 25.19 -8.54
C ARG A 83 9.80 23.82 -8.33
N LEU A 84 9.34 22.79 -9.04
CA LEU A 84 9.94 21.46 -9.02
C LEU A 84 11.35 21.46 -9.66
N LYS A 85 11.55 22.25 -10.72
CA LYS A 85 12.89 22.47 -11.30
C LYS A 85 13.81 23.21 -10.34
N ASP A 86 13.31 24.22 -9.64
CA ASP A 86 14.08 24.95 -8.65
C ASP A 86 14.43 24.04 -7.46
N VAL A 87 13.47 23.24 -6.97
CA VAL A 87 13.70 22.21 -5.94
C VAL A 87 14.71 21.16 -6.41
N ALA A 88 14.62 20.67 -7.65
CA ALA A 88 15.61 19.75 -8.22
C ALA A 88 17.00 20.39 -8.33
N ARG A 89 17.08 21.71 -8.52
CA ARG A 89 18.33 22.49 -8.50
C ARG A 89 18.88 22.65 -7.08
N PHE A 90 18.02 22.80 -6.07
CA PHE A 90 18.38 22.84 -4.64
C PHE A 90 18.77 21.45 -4.09
N ILE A 91 18.19 20.37 -4.63
CA ILE A 91 18.62 18.98 -4.43
C ILE A 91 19.96 18.69 -5.14
N GLY A 92 20.59 19.70 -5.76
CA GLY A 92 21.95 19.64 -6.30
C GLY A 92 23.03 19.19 -5.32
N ASP A 93 22.75 19.15 -4.01
CA ASP A 93 23.63 18.61 -2.97
C ASP A 93 23.37 17.15 -2.57
N ILE A 94 22.45 16.43 -3.23
CA ILE A 94 22.44 14.96 -3.18
C ILE A 94 23.19 14.46 -4.41
N PRO A 95 24.44 14.01 -4.26
CA PRO A 95 25.19 13.56 -5.41
C PRO A 95 24.46 12.42 -6.13
N LYS A 96 24.36 12.50 -7.47
CA LYS A 96 23.70 11.48 -8.30
C LYS A 96 24.25 10.07 -8.07
N TYR A 97 25.49 9.93 -7.59
CA TYR A 97 26.07 8.64 -7.21
C TYR A 97 25.53 8.05 -5.88
N SER A 98 24.82 8.85 -5.08
CA SER A 98 24.29 8.48 -3.76
C SER A 98 22.80 8.11 -3.80
N VAL A 99 22.08 8.55 -4.84
CA VAL A 99 20.73 8.09 -5.16
C VAL A 99 20.90 6.87 -6.05
N GLY A 100 20.41 5.72 -5.61
CA GLY A 100 20.68 4.47 -6.30
C GLY A 100 20.11 4.39 -7.72
N THR A 101 20.55 3.39 -8.47
CA THR A 101 20.41 3.32 -9.94
C THR A 101 18.96 3.30 -10.43
N GLU A 102 18.01 2.76 -9.66
CA GLU A 102 16.60 2.68 -10.05
C GLU A 102 15.84 3.98 -9.74
N ILE A 103 16.26 4.72 -8.72
CA ILE A 103 15.67 6.03 -8.39
C ILE A 103 16.14 7.08 -9.40
N ASN A 104 17.41 7.04 -9.82
CA ASN A 104 17.91 7.94 -10.87
C ASN A 104 17.22 7.74 -12.22
N LYS A 105 16.94 6.48 -12.63
CA LYS A 105 16.14 6.20 -13.83
C LYS A 105 14.75 6.86 -13.79
N LYS A 106 14.13 6.98 -12.62
CA LYS A 106 12.83 7.67 -12.46
C LYS A 106 12.93 9.19 -12.58
N LEU A 107 14.08 9.79 -12.24
CA LEU A 107 14.27 11.24 -12.24
C LEU A 107 14.58 11.79 -13.64
N ASP A 108 15.29 11.04 -14.47
CA ASP A 108 15.74 11.52 -15.79
C ASP A 108 14.68 11.36 -16.90
N THR A 109 13.70 10.47 -16.73
CA THR A 109 12.64 10.19 -17.73
C THR A 109 11.26 10.39 -17.10
N GLN A 110 10.55 11.45 -17.50
CA GLN A 110 9.15 11.73 -17.10
C GLN A 110 8.12 10.70 -17.62
N GLU A 111 8.55 9.52 -18.06
CA GLU A 111 7.69 8.46 -18.61
C GLU A 111 7.40 7.37 -17.57
N SER A 112 6.20 6.80 -17.65
CA SER A 112 5.74 5.71 -16.79
C SER A 112 6.63 4.47 -16.94
N LEU A 113 7.13 3.94 -15.82
CA LEU A 113 8.05 2.79 -15.69
C LEU A 113 7.65 1.50 -16.41
N VAL A 114 6.41 1.42 -16.88
CA VAL A 114 5.91 0.28 -17.65
C VAL A 114 6.50 0.24 -19.07
N SER A 115 6.95 1.38 -19.62
CA SER A 115 7.39 1.47 -21.02
C SER A 115 8.86 1.11 -21.28
N GLN A 116 9.75 1.07 -20.27
CA GLN A 116 11.20 1.00 -20.52
C GLN A 116 11.97 -0.19 -19.91
N GLY A 117 11.30 -1.30 -19.57
CA GLY A 117 12.03 -2.57 -19.34
C GLY A 117 12.21 -2.98 -17.88
N GLY A 118 11.18 -2.80 -17.06
CA GLY A 118 11.02 -3.48 -15.79
C GLY A 118 11.76 -2.84 -14.62
N VAL A 119 11.10 -2.80 -13.46
CA VAL A 119 11.66 -2.30 -12.19
C VAL A 119 12.10 -3.49 -11.37
N SER A 120 13.38 -3.53 -10.98
CA SER A 120 13.87 -4.54 -10.05
C SER A 120 13.56 -4.13 -8.61
N LEU A 121 12.65 -4.85 -7.95
CA LEU A 121 12.24 -4.57 -6.57
C LEU A 121 13.42 -4.69 -5.59
N THR A 122 14.32 -5.65 -5.79
CA THR A 122 15.50 -5.84 -4.93
C THR A 122 16.44 -4.63 -4.99
N ASN A 123 16.65 -4.10 -6.19
CA ASN A 123 17.51 -2.92 -6.38
C ASN A 123 16.84 -1.67 -5.80
N LEU A 124 15.51 -1.57 -5.92
CA LEU A 124 14.75 -0.46 -5.33
C LEU A 124 14.80 -0.48 -3.79
N ILE A 125 14.74 -1.67 -3.17
CA ILE A 125 14.88 -1.82 -1.71
C ILE A 125 16.26 -1.36 -1.25
N ASP A 126 17.33 -1.80 -1.93
CA ASP A 126 18.71 -1.37 -1.63
C ASP A 126 18.89 0.14 -1.81
N ASP A 127 18.31 0.70 -2.88
CA ASP A 127 18.33 2.14 -3.15
C ASP A 127 17.60 2.95 -2.05
N ILE A 128 16.48 2.45 -1.52
CA ILE A 128 15.74 3.09 -0.42
C ILE A 128 16.56 3.10 0.88
N TYR A 129 17.27 2.01 1.20
CA TYR A 129 18.13 1.96 2.39
C TYR A 129 19.31 2.94 2.30
N LYS A 130 19.81 3.21 1.10
CA LYS A 130 20.92 4.15 0.85
C LYS A 130 20.50 5.62 0.89
N LEU A 131 19.21 5.93 0.91
CA LEU A 131 18.75 7.32 0.97
C LEU A 131 19.26 8.00 2.25
N PRO A 132 19.89 9.19 2.17
CA PRO A 132 20.36 9.90 3.33
C PRO A 132 19.18 10.49 4.14
N VAL A 133 19.37 10.58 5.45
CA VAL A 133 18.52 11.44 6.31
C VAL A 133 19.02 12.86 6.13
N ILE A 134 18.13 13.78 5.78
CA ILE A 134 18.51 15.19 5.62
C ILE A 134 18.24 15.88 6.96
N VAL A 135 19.31 16.30 7.64
CA VAL A 135 19.26 17.04 8.90
C VAL A 135 19.90 18.41 8.68
N ARG A 136 19.20 19.49 9.06
CA ARG A 136 19.70 20.87 8.89
C ARG A 136 20.95 21.07 9.77
N ARG A 137 22.00 21.70 9.23
CA ARG A 137 23.06 22.28 10.06
C ARG A 137 22.46 23.50 10.77
N ALA A 138 22.43 23.48 12.09
CA ALA A 138 21.98 24.59 12.92
C ALA A 138 22.99 25.75 12.81
N THR A 139 22.93 26.53 11.75
CA THR A 139 23.67 27.78 11.65
C THR A 139 23.04 28.61 10.55
N ILE A 140 22.18 29.55 10.96
CA ILE A 140 21.99 30.92 10.47
C ILE A 140 20.58 31.32 10.92
N GLU A 141 20.52 32.17 11.94
CA GLU A 141 19.31 32.89 12.33
C GLU A 141 19.00 33.92 11.24
N THR A 142 18.09 33.60 10.31
CA THR A 142 17.50 34.61 9.43
C THR A 142 16.00 34.46 9.36
N THR A 143 15.33 35.47 9.88
CA THR A 143 13.90 35.80 9.73
C THR A 143 13.44 35.68 8.28
N ASN A 144 12.56 34.73 7.92
CA ASN A 144 11.62 34.80 6.78
C ASN A 144 10.71 33.55 6.69
N ASP A 145 9.43 33.75 6.37
CA ASP A 145 8.37 32.73 6.16
C ASP A 145 8.68 31.67 5.05
N ALA A 146 9.79 31.83 4.33
CA ALA A 146 10.27 30.86 3.35
C ALA A 146 10.93 29.63 4.00
N GLU A 147 11.51 29.78 5.21
CA GLU A 147 12.16 28.66 5.92
C GLU A 147 11.13 27.65 6.47
N ASP A 148 9.93 28.10 6.87
CA ASP A 148 8.88 27.20 7.41
C ASP A 148 8.37 26.20 6.36
N ASN A 149 8.26 26.63 5.09
CA ASN A 149 7.90 25.73 4.00
C ASN A 149 9.01 24.71 3.67
N GLU A 150 10.27 25.11 3.80
CA GLU A 150 11.43 24.23 3.62
C GLU A 150 11.55 23.21 4.76
N HIS A 151 11.26 23.65 5.99
CA HIS A 151 11.17 22.78 7.17
C HIS A 151 10.10 21.71 7.00
N HIS A 152 8.91 22.11 6.56
CA HIS A 152 7.81 21.18 6.31
C HIS A 152 8.19 20.16 5.24
N LEU A 153 8.85 20.58 4.16
CA LEU A 153 9.25 19.69 3.08
C LEU A 153 10.34 18.67 3.50
N LEU A 154 11.30 19.09 4.31
CA LEU A 154 12.34 18.20 4.87
C LEU A 154 11.74 17.17 5.84
N GLU A 155 10.78 17.60 6.65
CA GLU A 155 10.05 16.71 7.54
C GLU A 155 9.21 15.71 6.75
N GLU A 156 8.49 16.16 5.72
CA GLU A 156 7.76 15.29 4.78
C GLU A 156 8.69 14.27 4.11
N TYR A 157 9.85 14.69 3.61
CA TYR A 157 10.84 13.77 3.02
C TYR A 157 11.29 12.71 4.02
N ASN A 158 11.66 13.10 5.24
CA ASN A 158 12.12 12.18 6.27
C ASN A 158 11.00 11.22 6.72
N ASN A 159 9.76 11.69 6.75
CA ASN A 159 8.58 10.88 7.03
C ASN A 159 8.33 9.84 5.91
N VAL A 160 8.39 10.27 4.65
CA VAL A 160 8.27 9.38 3.49
C VAL A 160 9.39 8.33 3.48
N ARG A 161 10.64 8.75 3.70
CA ARG A 161 11.79 7.83 3.82
C ARG A 161 11.56 6.78 4.90
N THR A 162 11.13 7.20 6.09
CA THR A 162 10.86 6.29 7.21
C THR A 162 9.74 5.32 6.89
N SER A 163 8.68 5.79 6.23
CA SER A 163 7.57 4.95 5.77
C SER A 163 8.04 3.90 4.75
N LEU A 164 8.85 4.32 3.77
CA LEU A 164 9.40 3.42 2.75
C LEU A 164 10.31 2.35 3.36
N ILE A 165 11.18 2.73 4.30
CA ILE A 165 12.03 1.76 5.02
C ILE A 165 11.17 0.73 5.78
N LYS A 166 10.11 1.16 6.47
CA LYS A 166 9.19 0.24 7.14
C LYS A 166 8.53 -0.74 6.16
N GLN A 167 8.19 -0.28 4.96
CA GLN A 167 7.63 -1.14 3.91
C GLN A 167 8.66 -2.14 3.39
N CYS A 168 9.92 -1.73 3.18
CA CYS A 168 11.01 -2.63 2.80
C CYS A 168 11.22 -3.75 3.83
N ILE A 169 11.30 -3.41 5.11
CA ILE A 169 11.43 -4.39 6.21
C ILE A 169 10.25 -5.37 6.19
N LEU A 170 9.04 -4.87 5.98
CA LEU A 170 7.84 -5.72 5.94
C LEU A 170 7.85 -6.67 4.74
N ILE A 171 8.36 -6.23 3.59
CA ILE A 171 8.56 -7.09 2.41
C ILE A 171 9.54 -8.20 2.73
N GLU A 172 10.73 -7.86 3.26
CA GLU A 172 11.79 -8.83 3.59
C GLU A 172 11.31 -9.90 4.59
N VAL A 173 10.65 -9.48 5.67
CA VAL A 173 10.09 -10.38 6.69
C VAL A 173 9.02 -11.31 6.09
N ASN A 174 8.18 -10.78 5.18
CA ASN A 174 7.13 -11.58 4.55
C ASN A 174 7.68 -12.54 3.49
N GLU A 175 8.74 -12.17 2.77
CA GLU A 175 9.43 -13.09 1.86
C GLU A 175 10.03 -14.29 2.61
N GLU A 176 10.64 -14.05 3.77
CA GLU A 176 11.16 -15.13 4.63
C GLU A 176 10.03 -16.04 5.14
N LYS A 177 8.94 -15.46 5.65
CA LYS A 177 7.75 -16.23 6.08
C LYS A 177 7.11 -17.02 4.94
N LEU A 178 7.08 -16.45 3.74
CA LEU A 178 6.55 -17.12 2.55
C LEU A 178 7.41 -18.32 2.19
N LYS A 179 8.74 -18.19 2.24
CA LYS A 179 9.68 -19.30 2.02
C LYS A 179 9.44 -20.44 3.02
N ASN A 180 9.34 -20.12 4.31
CA ASN A 180 9.06 -21.12 5.35
C ASN A 180 7.70 -21.82 5.13
N THR A 181 6.67 -21.05 4.79
CA THR A 181 5.34 -21.61 4.47
C THR A 181 5.38 -22.51 3.22
N LYS A 182 6.16 -22.13 2.20
CA LYS A 182 6.34 -22.92 0.98
C LYS A 182 7.04 -24.25 1.29
N ASP A 183 8.05 -24.25 2.15
CA ASP A 183 8.75 -25.46 2.57
C ASP A 183 7.83 -26.40 3.37
N ILE A 184 7.00 -25.85 4.27
CA ILE A 184 5.96 -26.63 4.97
C ILE A 184 4.96 -27.21 3.98
N SER A 185 4.47 -26.41 3.03
CA SER A 185 3.54 -26.87 2.00
C SER A 185 4.14 -28.00 1.15
N ASN A 186 5.41 -27.90 0.78
CA ASN A 186 6.12 -28.94 0.04
C ASN A 186 6.23 -30.24 0.84
N LYS A 187 6.54 -30.15 2.15
CA LYS A 187 6.56 -31.32 3.04
C LYS A 187 5.19 -31.98 3.15
N VAL A 188 4.12 -31.19 3.30
CA VAL A 188 2.74 -31.71 3.35
C VAL A 188 2.36 -32.38 2.04
N LYS A 189 2.67 -31.77 0.89
CA LYS A 189 2.43 -32.38 -0.43
C LYS A 189 3.22 -33.67 -0.63
N SER A 190 4.46 -33.72 -0.14
CA SER A 190 5.28 -34.92 -0.18
C SER A 190 4.67 -36.03 0.68
N LEU A 191 4.18 -35.70 1.88
CA LEU A 191 3.50 -36.66 2.76
C LEU A 191 2.20 -37.18 2.12
N GLU A 192 1.38 -36.29 1.56
CA GLU A 192 0.18 -36.64 0.81
C GLU A 192 0.49 -37.59 -0.35
N SER A 193 1.55 -37.29 -1.11
CA SER A 193 1.98 -38.13 -2.23
C SER A 193 2.43 -39.51 -1.76
N ALA A 194 3.20 -39.59 -0.66
CA ALA A 194 3.66 -40.85 -0.09
C ALA A 194 2.48 -41.72 0.42
N ILE A 195 1.47 -41.10 1.04
CA ILE A 195 0.27 -41.81 1.49
C ILE A 195 -0.51 -42.35 0.28
N LYS A 196 -0.70 -41.54 -0.76
CA LYS A 196 -1.36 -41.96 -2.01
C LYS A 196 -0.58 -43.02 -2.77
N GLU A 197 0.75 -43.02 -2.70
CA GLU A 197 1.57 -44.08 -3.28
C GLU A 197 1.42 -45.40 -2.51
N THR A 198 1.37 -45.34 -1.17
CA THR A 198 1.31 -46.52 -0.30
C THR A 198 -0.08 -47.15 -0.24
N TYR A 199 -1.14 -46.34 -0.21
CA TYR A 199 -2.53 -46.77 0.00
C TYR A 199 -3.41 -46.65 -1.25
N GLY A 200 -2.84 -46.24 -2.39
CA GLY A 200 -3.53 -46.11 -3.68
C GLY A 200 -3.86 -44.66 -4.05
N ARG A 201 -3.85 -44.36 -5.36
CA ARG A 201 -4.03 -42.98 -5.89
C ARG A 201 -5.36 -42.33 -5.50
N ASP A 202 -6.38 -43.14 -5.24
CA ASP A 202 -7.73 -42.69 -4.84
C ASP A 202 -7.91 -42.58 -3.32
N CYS A 203 -6.82 -42.70 -2.55
CA CYS A 203 -6.86 -42.52 -1.10
C CYS A 203 -7.21 -41.05 -0.76
N ASP A 204 -8.43 -40.84 -0.26
CA ASP A 204 -8.82 -39.55 0.33
C ASP A 204 -8.24 -39.43 1.74
N LEU A 205 -7.30 -38.48 1.90
CA LEU A 205 -6.69 -38.16 3.18
C LEU A 205 -7.72 -37.81 4.26
N LYS A 206 -8.87 -37.25 3.88
CA LYS A 206 -9.95 -36.91 4.82
C LYS A 206 -10.60 -38.13 5.43
N GLU A 207 -10.63 -39.25 4.72
CA GLU A 207 -11.15 -40.52 5.23
C GLU A 207 -10.06 -41.35 5.90
N TYR A 208 -8.83 -41.28 5.39
CA TYR A 208 -7.68 -42.04 5.89
C TYR A 208 -7.20 -41.55 7.27
N LEU A 209 -6.97 -40.24 7.44
CA LEU A 209 -6.37 -39.71 8.67
C LEU A 209 -7.21 -39.97 9.93
N PRO A 210 -8.55 -39.84 9.93
CA PRO A 210 -9.36 -40.17 11.10
C PRO A 210 -9.36 -41.67 11.44
N LYS A 211 -9.27 -42.54 10.43
CA LYS A 211 -9.26 -44.01 10.60
C LYS A 211 -7.88 -44.55 10.92
N PHE A 212 -6.81 -43.79 10.67
CA PHE A 212 -5.43 -44.22 10.86
C PHE A 212 -5.16 -44.82 12.24
N PHE A 213 -5.62 -44.16 13.31
CA PHE A 213 -5.43 -44.67 14.67
C PHE A 213 -6.18 -45.97 14.94
N GLN A 214 -7.38 -46.12 14.36
CA GLN A 214 -8.15 -47.35 14.48
C GLN A 214 -7.46 -48.50 13.73
N THR A 215 -7.04 -48.27 12.48
CA THR A 215 -6.31 -49.26 11.68
C THR A 215 -4.97 -49.63 12.31
N LEU A 216 -4.27 -48.66 12.93
CA LEU A 216 -3.04 -48.92 13.67
C LEU A 216 -3.32 -49.82 14.88
N HIS A 217 -4.40 -49.58 15.63
CA HIS A 217 -4.77 -50.40 16.77
C HIS A 217 -5.14 -51.83 16.35
N GLU A 218 -5.98 -51.97 15.32
CA GLU A 218 -6.34 -53.27 14.75
C GLU A 218 -5.09 -54.03 14.27
N SER A 219 -4.16 -53.37 13.59
CA SER A 219 -2.91 -53.99 13.13
C SER A 219 -1.99 -54.39 14.29
N LEU A 220 -1.96 -53.61 15.38
CA LEU A 220 -1.20 -53.97 16.59
C LEU A 220 -1.83 -55.16 17.31
N ASP A 221 -3.16 -55.24 17.39
CA ASP A 221 -3.87 -56.39 17.96
C ASP A 221 -3.65 -57.67 17.12
N GLU A 222 -3.74 -57.57 15.79
CA GLU A 222 -3.42 -58.69 14.89
C GLU A 222 -1.97 -59.15 15.04
N MET A 223 -1.04 -58.21 15.21
CA MET A 223 0.37 -58.52 15.45
C MET A 223 0.57 -59.21 16.80
N ARG A 224 -0.11 -58.74 17.85
CA ARG A 224 -0.10 -59.37 19.18
C ARG A 224 -0.63 -60.81 19.10
N ASP A 225 -1.77 -61.01 18.46
CA ASP A 225 -2.40 -62.31 18.31
C ASP A 225 -1.51 -63.27 17.49
N SER A 226 -0.85 -62.77 16.44
CA SER A 226 0.12 -63.53 15.65
C SER A 226 1.34 -63.96 16.48
N LEU A 227 1.85 -63.07 17.33
CA LEU A 227 2.96 -63.37 18.24
C LEU A 227 2.54 -64.40 19.31
N GLU A 228 1.33 -64.29 19.86
CA GLU A 228 0.78 -65.28 20.79
C GLU A 228 0.62 -66.66 20.13
N GLN A 229 0.13 -66.71 18.89
CA GLN A 229 0.00 -67.95 18.14
C GLN A 229 1.37 -68.59 17.87
N LEU A 230 2.39 -67.80 17.55
CA LEU A 230 3.76 -68.27 17.36
C LEU A 230 4.35 -68.87 18.64
N VAL A 231 4.09 -68.28 19.82
CA VAL A 231 4.51 -68.82 21.12
C VAL A 231 3.77 -70.13 21.46
N LYS A 232 2.48 -70.21 21.12
CA LYS A 232 1.64 -71.39 21.37
C LYS A 232 1.93 -72.54 20.38
N SER A 233 2.51 -72.24 19.21
CA SER A 233 2.85 -73.26 18.22
C SER A 233 4.07 -74.10 18.64
N THR A 234 4.01 -75.41 18.38
CA THR A 234 5.02 -76.40 18.80
C THR A 234 6.33 -76.36 18.00
N ASN A 235 6.40 -75.57 16.92
CA ASN A 235 7.55 -75.50 16.02
C ASN A 235 8.54 -74.35 16.35
N THR A 236 8.31 -73.59 17.41
CA THR A 236 9.13 -72.43 17.77
C THR A 236 10.26 -72.84 18.71
N SER A 237 11.51 -72.57 18.32
CA SER A 237 12.69 -72.84 19.16
C SER A 237 12.61 -72.08 20.50
N PRO A 238 13.10 -72.66 21.62
CA PRO A 238 12.96 -72.07 22.95
C PRO A 238 13.56 -70.66 23.10
N GLU A 239 14.68 -70.36 22.41
CA GLU A 239 15.28 -69.02 22.41
C GLU A 239 14.37 -67.98 21.73
N LYS A 240 13.79 -68.32 20.57
CA LYS A 240 12.83 -67.45 19.88
C LYS A 240 11.56 -67.25 20.70
N ARG A 241 11.12 -68.27 21.43
CA ARG A 241 9.95 -68.20 22.31
C ARG A 241 10.15 -67.20 23.45
N GLN A 242 11.30 -67.25 24.13
CA GLN A 242 11.65 -66.24 25.15
C GLN A 242 11.72 -64.83 24.57
N HIS A 243 12.21 -64.67 23.33
CA HIS A 243 12.29 -63.36 22.69
C HIS A 243 10.91 -62.79 22.37
N ILE A 244 9.99 -63.63 21.87
CA ILE A 244 8.61 -63.22 21.59
C ILE A 244 7.85 -62.93 22.90
N GLU A 245 8.05 -63.74 23.95
CA GLU A 245 7.45 -63.48 25.27
C GLU A 245 7.92 -62.15 25.87
N LYS A 246 9.19 -61.75 25.63
CA LYS A 246 9.71 -60.45 26.04
C LYS A 246 9.04 -59.30 25.29
N ILE A 247 8.87 -59.43 23.97
CA ILE A 247 8.17 -58.42 23.14
C ILE A 247 6.70 -58.31 23.56
N LEU A 248 6.01 -59.42 23.81
CA LEU A 248 4.63 -59.44 24.30
C LEU A 248 4.50 -58.81 25.70
N ALA A 249 5.49 -59.03 26.58
CA ALA A 249 5.51 -58.38 27.89
C ALA A 249 5.72 -56.85 27.80
N GLU A 250 6.46 -56.36 26.79
CA GLU A 250 6.58 -54.93 26.51
C GLU A 250 5.27 -54.34 25.94
N PHE A 251 4.54 -55.11 25.12
CA PHE A 251 3.21 -54.74 24.62
C PHE A 251 2.13 -54.69 25.71
N ASN A 252 2.22 -55.57 26.72
CA ASN A 252 1.21 -55.71 27.78
C ASN A 252 1.53 -54.89 29.05
N ASN A 253 2.70 -54.26 29.17
CA ASN A 253 3.07 -53.40 30.31
C ASN A 253 2.65 -51.93 30.08
N GLN A 254 1.34 -51.71 29.91
CA GLN A 254 0.69 -50.44 30.26
C GLN A 254 -0.22 -50.65 31.47
#